data_AF-A0A974BP89-F1
#
_entry.id   AF-A0A974BP89-F1
#
_cell.length_a   1.000
_cell.length_b   1.000
_cell.length_c   1.000
_cell.angle_alpha   90.00
_cell.angle_beta   90.00
_cell.angle_gamma   90.00
#
_symmetry.space_group_name_H-M   'P 1'
#
loop_
_entity.id
_entity.type
_entity.pdbx_description
1 polymer ?
#
loop_
_entity_poly.entity_id
_entity_poly.type
_entity_poly.pdbx_seq_one_letter_code
_entity_poly.pdbx_strand_id
1 'polypeptide(L)'
;IRLWVVLPIVFITFLNGLLRHHVTRLLQGEKRPELEALCDSQVLIRSRILRENGKYIPRQSFLMRKSYFNDNETGFFKKTKRKVIQRNPMNDPTMMTDMMKGNLTNVLPMILIGGWINWAFSGFLTTKVPFPLTLRFKPMLQSGIELESLDASWVSSASWYFLNVFGLRSMYTLLLAQDNAADQSRIMQDQMTGAALSVPPDTNKAFKAEWEAMEITEHHWALETIEEDLISQDLALASEQ
;
A
#
# COMPACT_ATOMS: atom_id res chain seq x y z
N ILE A 1 31.29 22.39 -10.28
CA ILE A 1 30.05 21.61 -10.51
C ILE A 1 30.09 20.25 -9.79
N ARG A 2 31.01 19.32 -10.11
CA ARG A 2 31.02 17.96 -9.51
C ARG A 2 31.09 17.92 -7.97
N LEU A 3 32.06 18.60 -7.35
CA LEU A 3 32.24 18.55 -5.89
C LEU A 3 31.24 19.42 -5.12
N TRP A 4 30.74 20.48 -5.76
CA TRP A 4 29.96 21.54 -5.09
C TRP A 4 28.47 21.52 -5.41
N VAL A 5 28.05 20.70 -6.38
CA VAL A 5 26.64 20.59 -6.77
C VAL A 5 26.22 19.13 -6.82
N VAL A 6 26.95 18.27 -7.55
CA VAL A 6 26.56 16.86 -7.70
C VAL A 6 26.61 16.12 -6.37
N LEU A 7 27.74 16.15 -5.66
CA LEU A 7 27.88 15.46 -4.36
C LEU A 7 26.96 16.04 -3.27
N PRO A 8 26.84 17.37 -3.10
CA PRO A 8 25.92 17.94 -2.11
C PRO A 8 24.46 17.56 -2.35
N ILE A 9 23.99 17.53 -3.60
CA ILE A 9 22.61 17.11 -3.91
C ILE A 9 22.37 15.65 -3.51
N VAL A 10 23.33 14.76 -3.78
CA VAL A 10 23.25 13.34 -3.34
C VAL A 10 23.19 13.24 -1.82
N PHE A 11 24.03 14.02 -1.12
CA PHE A 11 24.06 14.00 0.34
C PHE A 11 22.78 14.57 0.98
N ILE A 12 22.27 15.69 0.46
CA ILE A 12 21.02 16.32 0.91
C ILE A 12 19.83 15.37 0.68
N THR A 13 19.75 14.75 -0.51
CA THR A 13 18.68 13.79 -0.81
C THR A 13 18.72 12.59 0.13
N PHE A 14 19.91 12.05 0.39
CA PHE A 14 20.13 10.94 1.30
C PHE A 14 19.68 11.26 2.74
N LEU A 15 20.21 12.34 3.32
CA LEU A 15 19.89 12.75 4.69
C LEU A 15 18.42 13.11 4.86
N ASN A 16 17.82 13.79 3.88
CA ASN A 16 16.41 14.15 3.94
C ASN A 16 15.50 12.91 3.89
N GLY A 17 15.88 11.88 3.12
CA GLY A 17 15.17 10.59 3.13
C GLY A 17 15.18 9.94 4.51
N LEU A 18 16.34 9.93 5.18
CA LEU A 18 16.50 9.39 6.52
C LEU A 18 15.74 10.21 7.58
N LEU A 19 15.87 11.53 7.54
CA LEU A 19 15.16 12.45 8.44
C LEU A 19 13.65 12.27 8.30
N ARG A 20 13.14 12.20 7.06
CA ARG A 20 11.72 11.96 6.80
C ARG A 20 11.25 10.66 7.43
N HIS A 21 11.99 9.56 7.26
CA HIS A 21 11.61 8.27 7.86
C HIS A 21 11.43 8.40 9.38
N HIS A 22 12.39 9.03 10.07
CA HIS A 22 12.30 9.23 11.52
C HIS A 22 11.15 10.15 11.92
N VAL A 23 10.93 11.26 11.20
CA VAL A 23 9.82 12.18 11.47
C VAL A 23 8.47 11.51 11.23
N THR A 24 8.32 10.73 10.16
CA THR A 24 7.09 9.98 9.89
C THR A 24 6.81 8.97 11.00
N ARG A 25 7.83 8.23 11.47
CA ARG A 25 7.68 7.30 12.61
C ARG A 25 7.27 8.01 13.89
N LEU A 26 7.76 9.22 14.14
CA LEU A 26 7.36 10.03 15.30
C LEU A 26 5.94 10.59 15.18
N LEU A 27 5.48 10.89 13.96
CA LEU A 27 4.15 11.42 13.68
C LEU A 27 3.06 10.34 13.56
N GLN A 28 3.46 9.09 13.38
CA GLN A 28 2.54 7.94 13.40
C GLN A 28 2.03 7.73 14.83
N GLY A 29 0.95 8.42 15.18
CA GLY A 29 0.18 8.14 16.38
C GLY A 29 -0.70 6.91 16.20
N GLU A 30 -0.73 6.03 17.18
CA GLU A 30 -1.71 4.94 17.23
C GLU A 30 -3.11 5.53 17.44
N LYS A 31 -3.89 5.63 16.36
CA LYS A 31 -5.33 5.87 16.48
C LYS A 31 -5.95 4.60 17.05
N ARG A 32 -6.45 4.65 18.29
CA ARG A 32 -7.23 3.55 18.87
C ARG A 32 -8.52 3.40 18.05
N PRO A 33 -8.70 2.29 17.32
CA PRO A 33 -9.93 2.07 16.58
C PRO A 33 -11.09 1.84 17.54
N GLU A 34 -12.29 2.17 17.11
CA GLU A 34 -13.51 1.89 17.84
C GLU A 34 -13.70 0.38 18.01
N LEU A 35 -14.02 -0.06 19.23
CA LEU A 35 -14.17 -1.50 19.56
C LEU A 35 -15.24 -2.17 18.70
N GLU A 36 -16.31 -1.44 18.36
CA GLU A 36 -17.39 -1.92 17.50
C GLU A 36 -16.90 -2.21 16.08
N ALA A 37 -16.15 -1.29 15.48
CA ALA A 37 -15.56 -1.45 14.16
C ALA A 37 -14.51 -2.58 14.11
N LEU A 38 -13.72 -2.73 15.17
CA LEU A 38 -12.78 -3.86 15.29
C LEU A 38 -13.50 -5.20 15.33
N CYS A 39 -14.56 -5.32 16.14
CA CYS A 39 -15.35 -6.53 16.25
C CYS A 39 -15.95 -6.91 14.90
N ASP A 40 -16.56 -5.95 14.20
CA ASP A 40 -17.15 -6.16 12.87
C ASP A 40 -16.11 -6.61 11.84
N SER A 41 -14.92 -6.01 11.85
CA SER A 41 -13.80 -6.40 10.98
C SER A 41 -13.35 -7.84 11.25
N GLN A 42 -13.20 -8.22 12.53
CA GLN A 42 -12.83 -9.58 12.91
C GLN A 42 -13.90 -10.60 12.51
N VAL A 43 -15.18 -10.25 12.63
CA VAL A 43 -16.29 -11.12 12.20
C VAL A 43 -16.27 -11.33 10.67
N LEU A 44 -16.03 -10.28 9.89
CA LEU A 44 -15.85 -10.39 8.44
C LEU A 44 -14.65 -11.28 8.07
N ILE A 45 -13.51 -11.13 8.75
CA ILE A 45 -12.34 -11.97 8.54
C ILE A 45 -12.65 -13.43 8.88
N ARG A 46 -13.33 -13.68 10.01
CA ARG A 46 -13.76 -15.02 10.42
C ARG A 46 -14.68 -15.68 9.37
N SER A 47 -15.60 -14.91 8.82
CA SER A 47 -16.49 -15.35 7.72
C SER A 47 -15.70 -15.74 6.47
N ARG A 48 -14.74 -14.89 6.06
CA ARG A 48 -13.88 -15.17 4.91
C ARG A 48 -13.05 -16.43 5.12
N ILE A 49 -12.43 -16.59 6.30
CA ILE A 49 -11.65 -17.80 6.63
C ILE A 49 -12.54 -19.04 6.61
N LEU A 50 -13.77 -18.95 7.12
CA LEU A 50 -14.72 -20.06 7.06
C LEU A 50 -15.06 -20.45 5.62
N ARG A 51 -15.19 -19.47 4.72
CA ARG A 51 -15.45 -19.70 3.30
C ARG A 51 -14.26 -20.31 2.56
N GLU A 52 -13.05 -19.81 2.82
CA GLU A 52 -11.83 -20.26 2.13
C GLU A 52 -11.30 -21.59 2.68
N ASN A 53 -11.35 -21.77 4.01
CA ASN A 53 -10.74 -22.91 4.71
C ASN A 53 -11.76 -23.83 5.40
N GLY A 54 -13.07 -23.64 5.16
CA GLY A 54 -14.14 -24.47 5.74
C GLY A 54 -14.11 -25.94 5.30
N LYS A 55 -13.32 -26.28 4.28
CA LYS A 55 -13.14 -27.63 3.76
C LYS A 55 -12.48 -28.62 4.72
N TYR A 56 -11.78 -28.13 5.75
CA TYR A 56 -11.10 -28.96 6.75
C TYR A 56 -11.92 -29.26 8.00
N ILE A 57 -13.09 -28.62 8.19
CA ILE A 57 -14.00 -28.90 9.32
C ILE A 57 -15.19 -29.77 8.90
N PRO A 58 -15.69 -30.67 9.78
CA PRO A 58 -16.74 -31.60 9.39
C PRO A 58 -17.95 -30.89 8.79
N ARG A 59 -18.62 -31.52 7.82
CA ARG A 59 -19.76 -30.92 7.11
C ARG A 59 -20.81 -30.34 8.06
N GLN A 60 -21.18 -31.07 9.10
CA GLN A 60 -22.12 -30.60 10.12
C GLN A 60 -21.64 -29.32 10.82
N SER A 61 -20.35 -29.27 11.16
CA SER A 61 -19.71 -28.12 11.79
C SER A 61 -19.68 -26.90 10.87
N PHE A 62 -19.46 -27.10 9.58
CA PHE A 62 -19.53 -26.03 8.59
C PHE A 62 -20.96 -25.51 8.43
N LEU A 63 -21.93 -26.40 8.25
CA LEU A 63 -23.34 -26.03 8.07
C LEU A 63 -23.92 -25.28 9.29
N MET A 64 -23.57 -25.68 10.52
CA MET A 64 -23.96 -24.94 11.73
C MET A 64 -23.40 -23.51 11.74
N ARG A 65 -22.14 -23.33 11.35
CA ARG A 65 -21.49 -22.01 11.28
C ARG A 65 -22.04 -21.17 10.14
N LYS A 66 -22.31 -21.78 8.97
CA LYS A 66 -22.98 -21.14 7.83
C LYS A 66 -24.38 -20.66 8.24
N SER A 67 -25.15 -21.49 8.93
CA SER A 67 -26.46 -21.13 9.47
C SER A 67 -26.38 -19.95 10.43
N TYR A 68 -25.43 -19.95 11.37
CA TYR A 68 -25.23 -18.81 12.30
C TYR A 68 -25.01 -17.46 11.59
N PHE A 69 -24.33 -17.45 10.44
CA PHE A 69 -24.08 -16.23 9.68
C PHE A 69 -25.22 -15.88 8.72
N ASN A 70 -25.77 -16.88 8.02
CA ASN A 70 -26.67 -16.68 6.89
C ASN A 70 -28.16 -16.93 7.16
N ASP A 71 -28.53 -17.39 8.36
CA ASP A 71 -29.93 -17.65 8.67
C ASP A 71 -30.81 -16.40 8.46
N ASN A 72 -32.02 -16.63 7.95
CA ASN A 72 -32.91 -15.56 7.51
C ASN A 72 -33.45 -14.72 8.67
N GLU A 73 -33.65 -15.33 9.84
CA GLU A 73 -34.22 -14.68 11.02
C GLU A 73 -33.17 -14.36 12.09
N THR A 74 -32.21 -15.27 12.32
CA THR A 74 -31.22 -15.16 13.41
C THR A 74 -29.80 -14.87 12.95
N GLY A 75 -29.55 -14.87 11.64
CA GLY A 75 -28.21 -14.72 11.06
C GLY A 75 -27.55 -13.39 11.44
N PHE A 76 -26.27 -13.45 11.82
CA PHE A 76 -25.52 -12.28 12.26
C PHE A 76 -25.56 -11.13 11.24
N PHE A 77 -25.39 -11.44 9.94
CA PHE A 77 -25.34 -10.42 8.88
C PHE A 77 -26.69 -9.76 8.59
N LYS A 78 -27.81 -10.42 8.95
CA LYS A 78 -29.16 -9.84 8.79
C LYS A 78 -29.62 -9.08 10.03
N LYS A 79 -29.31 -9.61 11.22
CA LYS A 79 -29.71 -9.03 12.52
C LYS A 79 -28.91 -7.79 12.88
N THR A 80 -27.59 -7.81 12.66
CA THR A 80 -26.70 -6.72 13.06
C THR A 80 -26.69 -5.65 11.96
N LYS A 81 -27.64 -4.70 12.04
CA LYS A 81 -27.59 -3.48 11.24
C LYS A 81 -26.88 -2.40 12.03
N ARG A 82 -25.72 -1.98 11.53
CA ARG A 82 -24.99 -0.84 12.12
C ARG A 82 -25.64 0.44 11.63
N LYS A 83 -25.73 1.44 12.50
CA LYS A 83 -26.07 2.81 12.09
C LYS A 83 -24.89 3.37 11.32
N VAL A 84 -24.75 2.95 10.08
CA VAL A 84 -23.82 3.57 9.14
C VAL A 84 -24.42 4.91 8.83
N ILE A 85 -23.92 5.94 9.52
CA ILE A 85 -24.05 7.30 9.01
C ILE A 85 -23.37 7.21 7.65
N GLN A 86 -24.15 7.25 6.56
CA GLN A 86 -23.60 7.38 5.22
C GLN A 86 -22.86 8.72 5.19
N ARG A 87 -21.62 8.70 5.63
CA ARG A 87 -20.69 9.80 5.55
C ARG A 87 -20.25 9.82 4.10
N ASN A 88 -21.09 10.45 3.27
CA ASN A 88 -20.68 10.83 1.93
C ASN A 88 -19.32 11.54 2.05
N PRO A 89 -18.33 11.23 1.18
CA PRO A 89 -17.01 11.86 1.20
C PRO A 89 -17.05 13.40 1.14
N MET A 90 -18.18 13.97 0.70
CA MET A 90 -18.46 15.40 0.66
C MET A 90 -18.84 16.01 2.02
N ASN A 91 -19.42 15.21 2.93
CA ASN A 91 -19.98 15.69 4.20
C ASN A 91 -19.04 15.50 5.39
N ASP A 92 -17.98 14.69 5.26
CA ASP A 92 -17.00 14.48 6.33
C ASP A 92 -15.58 14.76 5.83
N PRO A 93 -15.14 16.04 5.84
CA PRO A 93 -13.82 16.44 5.35
C PRO A 93 -12.67 15.80 6.12
N THR A 94 -12.92 15.17 7.27
CA THR A 94 -11.91 14.58 8.15
C THR A 94 -11.25 13.31 7.60
N MET A 95 -12.00 12.37 6.99
CA MET A 95 -11.43 11.13 6.44
C MET A 95 -10.68 11.37 5.11
N MET A 96 -11.21 12.24 4.26
CA MET A 96 -10.49 12.71 3.07
C MET A 96 -9.23 13.46 3.46
N THR A 97 -9.29 14.30 4.51
CA THR A 97 -8.11 14.99 5.03
C THR A 97 -7.09 14.00 5.57
N ASP A 98 -7.46 12.92 6.26
CA ASP A 98 -6.50 11.93 6.75
C ASP A 98 -5.76 11.20 5.62
N MET A 99 -6.48 10.80 4.56
CA MET A 99 -5.88 10.15 3.38
C MET A 99 -5.03 11.13 2.55
N MET A 100 -5.55 12.33 2.31
CA MET A 100 -4.82 13.39 1.60
C MET A 100 -3.61 13.87 2.38
N LYS A 101 -3.72 13.99 3.71
CA LYS A 101 -2.61 14.35 4.60
C LYS A 101 -1.52 13.30 4.52
N GLY A 102 -1.86 12.01 4.52
CA GLY A 102 -0.87 10.95 4.33
C GLY A 102 -0.12 11.04 2.99
N ASN A 103 -0.81 11.33 1.89
CA ASN A 103 -0.15 11.49 0.58
C ASN A 103 0.61 12.83 0.46
N LEU A 104 0.06 13.91 1.01
CA LEU A 104 0.62 15.25 0.95
C LEU A 104 1.86 15.39 1.85
N THR A 105 1.87 14.81 3.05
CA THR A 105 3.06 14.80 3.92
C THR A 105 4.21 14.02 3.28
N ASN A 106 3.91 13.09 2.36
CA ASN A 106 4.90 12.32 1.62
C ASN A 106 5.44 13.06 0.38
N VAL A 107 4.59 13.76 -0.36
CA VAL A 107 4.95 14.43 -1.63
C VAL A 107 5.44 15.87 -1.44
N LEU A 108 4.88 16.60 -0.46
CA LEU A 108 5.17 18.02 -0.25
C LEU A 108 6.67 18.28 0.04
N PRO A 109 7.36 17.53 0.94
CA PRO A 109 8.78 17.76 1.19
C PRO A 109 9.64 17.56 -0.06
N MET A 110 9.28 16.59 -0.91
CA MET A 110 9.99 16.29 -2.14
C MET A 110 9.92 17.45 -3.14
N ILE A 111 8.73 18.02 -3.31
CA ILE A 111 8.50 19.17 -4.22
C ILE A 111 9.18 20.43 -3.68
N LEU A 112 9.05 20.72 -2.38
CA LEU A 112 9.64 21.92 -1.77
C LEU A 112 11.16 21.94 -1.92
N ILE A 113 11.83 20.81 -1.66
CA ILE A 113 13.28 20.71 -1.81
C ILE A 113 13.68 20.75 -3.28
N GLY A 114 12.92 20.12 -4.17
CA GLY A 114 13.14 20.22 -5.61
C GLY A 114 13.05 21.67 -6.13
N GLY A 115 12.06 22.42 -5.65
CA GLY A 115 11.92 23.85 -5.95
C GLY A 115 13.05 24.70 -5.37
N TRP A 116 13.48 24.42 -4.14
CA TRP A 116 14.63 25.09 -3.53
C TRP A 116 15.94 24.81 -4.28
N ILE A 117 16.19 23.57 -4.71
CA ILE A 117 17.35 23.20 -5.53
C ILE A 117 17.28 23.90 -6.89
N ASN A 118 16.10 23.95 -7.51
CA ASN A 118 15.91 24.66 -8.78
C ASN A 118 16.24 26.15 -8.64
N TRP A 119 15.85 26.79 -7.53
CA TRP A 119 16.19 28.18 -7.26
C TRP A 119 17.69 28.37 -6.97
N ALA A 120 18.25 27.59 -6.03
CA ALA A 120 19.63 27.74 -5.54
C ALA A 120 20.71 27.33 -6.55
N PHE A 121 20.40 26.39 -7.44
CA PHE A 121 21.33 25.84 -8.44
C PHE A 121 20.80 25.97 -9.86
N SER A 122 20.16 27.09 -10.19
CA SER A 122 19.70 27.42 -11.56
C SER A 122 20.85 27.89 -12.46
N GLY A 123 20.64 27.81 -13.79
CA GLY A 123 21.50 28.45 -14.78
C GLY A 123 22.71 27.64 -15.26
N PHE A 124 22.86 26.38 -14.86
CA PHE A 124 23.95 25.52 -15.36
C PHE A 124 23.55 24.04 -15.51
N LEU A 125 24.30 23.31 -16.35
CA LEU A 125 24.13 21.88 -16.60
C LEU A 125 24.87 21.06 -15.54
N THR A 126 24.20 20.07 -14.95
CA THR A 126 24.77 19.29 -13.84
C THR A 126 25.48 18.03 -14.33
N THR A 127 24.81 17.21 -15.14
CA THR A 127 25.37 15.96 -15.64
C THR A 127 24.73 15.54 -16.98
N LYS A 128 25.36 14.61 -17.67
CA LYS A 128 24.82 13.95 -18.86
C LYS A 128 24.39 12.53 -18.48
N VAL A 129 23.16 12.19 -18.81
CA VAL A 129 22.60 10.86 -18.59
C VAL A 129 23.04 9.93 -19.74
N PRO A 130 23.39 8.65 -19.48
CA PRO A 130 23.99 7.76 -20.48
C PRO A 130 22.98 7.12 -21.45
N PHE A 131 21.71 7.51 -21.40
CA PHE A 131 20.65 7.02 -22.29
C PHE A 131 19.98 8.19 -23.01
N PRO A 132 19.51 8.01 -24.26
CA PRO A 132 18.83 9.06 -25.01
C PRO A 132 17.43 9.33 -24.42
N LEU A 133 17.09 10.60 -24.21
CA LEU A 133 15.76 11.03 -23.74
C LEU A 133 14.96 11.68 -24.86
N THR A 134 13.63 11.56 -24.80
CA THR A 134 12.76 12.19 -25.80
C THR A 134 12.70 13.70 -25.60
N LEU A 135 12.61 14.45 -26.71
CA LEU A 135 12.62 15.92 -26.72
C LEU A 135 11.46 16.53 -25.91
N ARG A 136 10.37 15.80 -25.68
CA ARG A 136 9.21 16.26 -24.90
C ARG A 136 9.53 16.45 -23.42
N PHE A 137 10.54 15.76 -22.89
CA PHE A 137 10.99 15.95 -21.51
C PHE A 137 11.98 17.11 -21.34
N LYS A 138 12.48 17.68 -22.44
CA LYS A 138 13.44 18.79 -22.43
C LYS A 138 13.03 19.98 -21.54
N PRO A 139 11.82 20.57 -21.64
CA PRO A 139 11.43 21.69 -20.79
C PRO A 139 11.37 21.33 -19.29
N MET A 140 11.13 20.06 -18.96
CA MET A 140 11.14 19.58 -17.57
C MET A 140 12.56 19.33 -17.07
N LEU A 141 13.44 18.82 -17.94
CA LEU A 141 14.80 18.39 -17.58
C LEU A 141 15.83 19.52 -17.58
N GLN A 142 15.53 20.59 -18.31
CA GLN A 142 16.40 21.75 -18.51
C GLN A 142 15.74 23.03 -18.00
N SER A 143 14.90 22.90 -16.97
CA SER A 143 14.32 24.05 -16.28
C SER A 143 15.45 25.01 -15.84
N GLY A 144 15.35 26.28 -16.26
CA GLY A 144 16.34 27.32 -15.97
C GLY A 144 17.51 27.43 -16.97
N ILE A 145 17.39 26.87 -18.17
CA ILE A 145 18.41 26.94 -19.23
C ILE A 145 17.76 27.30 -20.57
N GLU A 146 18.22 28.37 -21.20
CA GLU A 146 17.64 28.93 -22.45
C GLU A 146 18.34 28.44 -23.74
N LEU A 147 18.87 27.20 -23.77
CA LEU A 147 19.54 26.66 -24.95
C LEU A 147 18.67 25.65 -25.73
N GLU A 148 18.05 26.12 -26.80
CA GLU A 148 17.17 25.33 -27.67
C GLU A 148 17.91 24.24 -28.49
N SER A 149 19.22 24.39 -28.73
CA SER A 149 20.02 23.44 -29.52
C SER A 149 20.62 22.28 -28.73
N LEU A 150 20.52 22.29 -27.39
CA LEU A 150 21.12 21.27 -26.54
C LEU A 150 20.35 19.95 -26.58
N ASP A 151 21.05 18.82 -26.56
CA ASP A 151 20.46 17.49 -26.46
C ASP A 151 19.76 17.27 -25.09
N ALA A 152 18.65 16.53 -25.08
CA ALA A 152 17.84 16.26 -23.89
C ALA A 152 18.55 15.36 -22.86
N SER A 153 19.66 14.73 -23.24
CA SER A 153 20.53 13.93 -22.36
C SER A 153 21.21 14.76 -21.27
N TRP A 154 21.32 16.07 -21.45
CA TRP A 154 21.89 16.98 -20.47
C TRP A 154 20.82 17.47 -19.49
N VAL A 155 21.08 17.27 -18.19
CA VAL A 155 20.09 17.52 -17.14
C VAL A 155 20.52 18.66 -16.20
N SER A 156 19.52 19.41 -15.74
CA SER A 156 19.69 20.46 -14.73
C SER A 156 19.86 19.86 -13.32
N SER A 157 20.14 20.73 -12.36
CA SER A 157 20.28 20.39 -10.93
C SER A 157 18.99 19.80 -10.33
N ALA A 158 17.82 20.35 -10.71
CA ALA A 158 16.52 19.87 -10.26
C ALA A 158 16.24 18.44 -10.76
N SER A 159 16.56 18.15 -12.01
CA SER A 159 16.38 16.81 -12.59
C SER A 159 17.36 15.80 -12.01
N TRP A 160 18.60 16.22 -11.71
CA TRP A 160 19.55 15.40 -10.97
C TRP A 160 19.03 15.06 -9.56
N TYR A 161 18.40 16.00 -8.86
CA TYR A 161 17.73 15.75 -7.59
C TYR A 161 16.62 14.70 -7.72
N PHE A 162 15.70 14.86 -8.68
CA PHE A 162 14.62 13.90 -8.88
C PHE A 162 15.14 12.50 -9.21
N LEU A 163 16.20 12.39 -10.03
CA LEU A 163 16.86 11.12 -10.32
C LEU A 163 17.37 10.46 -9.03
N ASN A 164 18.03 11.22 -8.15
CA ASN A 164 18.50 10.71 -6.86
C ASN A 164 17.35 10.30 -5.93
N VAL A 165 16.26 11.06 -5.87
CA VAL A 165 15.10 10.69 -5.03
C VAL A 165 14.49 9.37 -5.49
N PHE A 166 14.36 9.15 -6.81
CA PHE A 166 13.83 7.88 -7.34
C PHE A 166 14.82 6.72 -7.21
N GLY A 167 16.13 6.97 -7.41
CA GLY A 167 17.16 5.93 -7.35
C GLY A 167 17.52 5.48 -5.94
N LEU A 168 17.57 6.41 -4.97
CA LEU A 168 17.94 6.10 -3.56
C LEU A 168 16.85 5.34 -2.81
N ARG A 169 15.64 5.25 -3.36
CA ARG A 169 14.52 4.49 -2.78
C ARG A 169 14.91 3.05 -2.44
N SER A 170 15.47 2.31 -3.39
CA SER A 170 15.86 0.91 -3.19
C SER A 170 16.96 0.80 -2.13
N MET A 171 17.83 1.79 -2.03
CA MET A 171 18.89 1.83 -1.03
C MET A 171 18.31 2.05 0.38
N TYR A 172 17.27 2.90 0.52
CA TYR A 172 16.59 3.07 1.81
C TYR A 172 15.91 1.79 2.27
N THR A 173 15.27 1.03 1.38
CA THR A 173 14.66 -0.26 1.75
C THR A 173 15.71 -1.27 2.25
N LEU A 174 16.91 -1.28 1.67
CA LEU A 174 18.02 -2.12 2.15
C LEU A 174 18.57 -1.65 3.51
N LEU A 175 18.67 -0.34 3.72
CA LEU A 175 19.27 0.24 4.92
C LEU A 175 18.32 0.25 6.13
N LEU A 176 17.03 0.48 5.89
CA LEU A 176 15.99 0.64 6.92
C LEU A 176 15.07 -0.58 7.07
N ALA A 177 15.30 -1.65 6.29
CA ALA A 177 14.52 -2.89 6.31
C ALA A 177 12.99 -2.69 6.10
N GLN A 178 12.19 -3.70 6.48
CA GLN A 178 10.75 -3.84 6.18
C GLN A 178 9.85 -2.72 6.73
N ASP A 179 10.34 -1.88 7.64
CA ASP A 179 9.64 -0.74 8.25
C ASP A 179 9.83 0.56 7.47
N ASN A 180 10.16 0.49 6.17
CA ASN A 180 10.30 1.69 5.35
C ASN A 180 8.93 2.35 5.09
N ALA A 181 8.43 3.09 6.07
CA ALA A 181 7.21 3.90 5.98
C ALA A 181 7.29 4.98 4.87
N ALA A 182 8.48 5.19 4.28
CA ALA A 182 8.68 6.05 3.12
C ALA A 182 8.50 5.34 1.77
N ASP A 183 8.23 4.02 1.75
CA ASP A 183 8.10 3.24 0.52
C ASP A 183 6.75 3.47 -0.19
N GLN A 184 6.69 4.60 -0.91
CA GLN A 184 5.59 5.05 -1.77
C GLN A 184 5.12 4.06 -2.88
N SER A 185 5.83 2.97 -3.15
CA SER A 185 5.60 2.09 -4.30
C SER A 185 4.47 1.14 -3.98
N ARG A 186 4.45 0.59 -2.76
CA ARG A 186 3.29 -0.14 -2.24
C ARG A 186 2.05 0.74 -2.23
N ILE A 187 2.16 1.98 -1.76
CA ILE A 187 1.02 2.91 -1.68
C ILE A 187 0.49 3.30 -3.08
N MET A 188 1.37 3.63 -4.02
CA MET A 188 0.98 4.04 -5.37
C MET A 188 0.50 2.85 -6.22
N GLN A 189 1.12 1.68 -6.03
CA GLN A 189 0.66 0.43 -6.63
C GLN A 189 -0.69 0.03 -6.06
N ASP A 190 -0.91 0.09 -4.74
CA ASP A 190 -2.21 -0.17 -4.10
C ASP A 190 -3.30 0.82 -4.55
N GLN A 191 -2.92 2.06 -4.88
CA GLN A 191 -3.85 3.06 -5.40
C GLN A 191 -4.20 2.84 -6.89
N MET A 192 -3.29 2.25 -7.68
CA MET A 192 -3.53 1.90 -9.08
C MET A 192 -4.16 0.52 -9.28
N THR A 193 -3.91 -0.44 -8.40
CA THR A 193 -4.46 -1.80 -8.48
C THR A 193 -5.84 -1.93 -7.84
N GLY A 194 -6.40 -0.84 -7.27
CA GLY A 194 -7.74 -0.84 -6.67
C GLY A 194 -7.89 -1.85 -5.52
N ALA A 195 -6.77 -2.35 -4.99
CA ALA A 195 -6.71 -3.52 -4.10
C ALA A 195 -6.23 -3.16 -2.69
N ALA A 196 -6.30 -1.88 -2.30
CA ALA A 196 -6.24 -1.55 -0.89
C ALA A 196 -7.48 -2.15 -0.22
N LEU A 197 -7.22 -3.03 0.75
CA LEU A 197 -8.05 -3.54 1.86
C LEU A 197 -8.81 -2.44 2.63
N SER A 198 -9.40 -1.49 1.92
CA SER A 198 -10.40 -0.57 2.43
C SER A 198 -11.59 -1.42 2.81
N VAL A 199 -11.72 -1.62 4.13
CA VAL A 199 -13.00 -1.91 4.75
C VAL A 199 -14.03 -1.07 4.00
N PRO A 200 -15.06 -1.68 3.37
CA PRO A 200 -16.05 -0.93 2.65
C PRO A 200 -16.55 0.22 3.54
N PRO A 201 -16.71 1.45 3.02
CA PRO A 201 -17.14 2.61 3.81
C PRO A 201 -18.52 2.45 4.46
N ASP A 202 -19.18 1.32 4.22
CA ASP A 202 -20.46 0.94 4.76
C ASP A 202 -20.38 -0.52 5.23
N THR A 203 -20.30 -0.71 6.56
CA THR A 203 -20.26 -2.04 7.19
C THR A 203 -21.47 -2.88 6.82
N ASN A 204 -22.63 -2.26 6.59
CA ASN A 204 -23.84 -2.97 6.17
C ASN A 204 -23.72 -3.52 4.74
N LYS A 205 -23.07 -2.78 3.83
CA LYS A 205 -22.77 -3.28 2.48
C LYS A 205 -21.78 -4.43 2.54
N ALA A 206 -20.76 -4.33 3.40
CA ALA A 206 -19.81 -5.41 3.62
C ALA A 206 -20.50 -6.69 4.15
N PHE A 207 -21.41 -6.55 5.11
CA PHE A 207 -22.20 -7.68 5.63
C PHE A 207 -23.11 -8.28 4.57
N LYS A 208 -23.77 -7.46 3.74
CA LYS A 208 -24.61 -7.95 2.65
C LYS A 208 -23.79 -8.72 1.61
N ALA A 209 -22.66 -8.16 1.17
CA ALA A 209 -21.79 -8.83 0.20
C ALA A 209 -21.28 -10.18 0.72
N GLU A 210 -20.93 -10.24 2.01
CA GLU A 210 -20.42 -11.49 2.58
C GLU A 210 -21.51 -12.50 2.91
N TRP A 211 -22.74 -12.05 3.18
CA TRP A 211 -23.91 -12.91 3.25
C TRP A 211 -24.19 -13.59 1.90
N GLU A 212 -24.22 -12.82 0.81
CA GLU A 212 -24.40 -13.32 -0.57
C GLU A 212 -23.27 -14.29 -0.95
N ALA A 213 -22.02 -13.92 -0.65
CA ALA A 213 -20.87 -14.79 -0.92
C ALA A 213 -20.96 -16.11 -0.14
N MET A 214 -21.36 -16.08 1.13
CA MET A 214 -21.49 -17.28 1.94
C MET A 214 -22.69 -18.15 1.51
N GLU A 215 -23.74 -17.56 0.94
CA GLU A 215 -24.91 -18.32 0.50
C GLU A 215 -24.53 -19.31 -0.61
N ILE A 216 -23.68 -18.87 -1.55
CA ILE A 216 -23.18 -19.64 -2.70
C ILE A 216 -22.17 -20.72 -2.27
N THR A 217 -21.60 -20.65 -1.07
CA THR A 217 -20.53 -21.59 -0.67
C THR A 217 -21.06 -22.98 -0.36
N GLU A 218 -20.43 -23.97 -0.98
CA GLU A 218 -20.69 -25.38 -0.71
C GLU A 218 -19.54 -25.99 0.09
N HIS A 219 -19.87 -26.97 0.93
CA HIS A 219 -18.86 -27.70 1.69
C HIS A 219 -18.32 -28.83 0.84
N HIS A 220 -17.03 -28.73 0.49
CA HIS A 220 -16.28 -29.81 -0.11
C HIS A 220 -15.30 -30.36 0.94
N TRP A 221 -15.48 -31.62 1.34
CA TRP A 221 -14.67 -32.25 2.38
C TRP A 221 -13.32 -32.67 1.81
N ALA A 222 -12.25 -31.95 2.16
CA ALA A 222 -10.93 -32.23 1.62
C ALA A 222 -10.27 -33.49 2.21
N LEU A 223 -10.82 -34.02 3.31
CA LEU A 223 -10.27 -35.15 4.07
C LEU A 223 -11.04 -36.46 3.79
N GLU A 224 -11.73 -36.58 2.64
CA GLU A 224 -12.49 -37.78 2.31
C GLU A 224 -11.60 -38.94 1.85
N THR A 225 -10.51 -38.62 1.15
CA THR A 225 -9.58 -39.60 0.55
C THR A 225 -8.26 -39.70 1.29
N ILE A 226 -8.14 -39.05 2.46
CA ILE A 226 -6.84 -38.90 3.11
C ILE A 226 -6.29 -40.22 3.64
N GLU A 227 -7.17 -41.15 4.02
CA GLU A 227 -6.78 -42.50 4.42
C GLU A 227 -6.16 -43.28 3.25
N GLU A 228 -6.74 -43.16 2.05
CA GLU A 228 -6.20 -43.80 0.83
C GLU A 228 -4.86 -43.19 0.43
N ASP A 229 -4.77 -41.85 0.46
CA ASP A 229 -3.55 -41.11 0.17
C ASP A 229 -2.43 -41.48 1.16
N LEU A 230 -2.76 -41.61 2.45
CA LEU A 230 -1.80 -41.98 3.49
C LEU A 230 -1.32 -43.43 3.35
N ILE A 231 -2.22 -44.36 3.01
CA ILE A 231 -1.86 -45.78 2.79
C ILE A 231 -1.02 -45.94 1.52
N SER A 232 -1.24 -45.10 0.50
CA SER A 232 -0.49 -45.14 -0.76
C SER A 232 0.96 -44.69 -0.64
N GLN A 233 1.30 -43.99 0.45
CA GLN A 233 2.63 -43.43 0.69
C GLN A 233 3.31 -44.16 1.84
N ASP A 234 4.57 -44.54 1.66
CA ASP A 234 5.38 -44.99 2.79
C ASP A 234 5.59 -43.82 3.77
N LEU A 235 5.38 -44.08 5.06
CA LEU A 235 5.63 -43.10 6.10
C LEU A 235 7.11 -42.72 6.09
N ALA A 236 7.40 -41.46 5.76
CA ALA A 236 8.74 -40.89 5.84
C ALA A 236 9.15 -40.70 7.32
N LEU A 237 9.47 -41.80 8.00
CA LEU A 237 9.85 -41.81 9.42
C LEU A 237 11.32 -41.41 9.68
N ALA A 238 12.13 -41.22 8.64
CA ALA A 238 13.47 -40.65 8.79
C ALA A 238 14.05 -40.20 7.44
N SER A 239 14.13 -38.89 7.23
CA SER A 239 15.25 -38.28 6.51
C SER A 239 15.75 -37.08 7.31
N GLU A 240 16.07 -37.31 8.58
CA GLU A 240 17.01 -36.49 9.33
C GLU A 240 18.35 -37.23 9.38
N GLN A 241 19.18 -36.97 8.36
CA GLN A 241 20.63 -36.88 8.46
C GLN A 241 21.08 -35.68 7.63
#